data_AF-A0A7S1S930-F1
#
_entry.id   AF-A0A7S1S930-F1
#
_cell.length_a   1.000
_cell.length_b   1.000
_cell.length_c   1.000
_cell.angle_alpha   90.00
_cell.angle_beta   90.00
_cell.angle_gamma   90.00
#
_symmetry.space_group_name_H-M   'P 1'
#
loop_
_entity.id
_entity.type
_entity.pdbx_description
1 polymer ?
#
loop_
_entity_poly.entity_id
_entity_poly.type
_entity_poly.pdbx_seq_one_letter_code
_entity_poly.pdbx_strand_id
1 'polypeptide(L)'
;GTLLASRIFIELRSWKPSTYDEFRREVEHAGGLKKFAARYPSCFVWVSDGNPGKDAVQLVTEGEKAKSHLDALEEVIRWHGGALLASKLLQEMKQWNRKESEYFRAELDEAGGLKKFFARHPDRFEWVLGASTGSEEVRVIHQQRSSQQDHAGGAGEDVGQYQ
;
A
#
# COMPACT_ATOMS: atom_id res chain seq x y z
N GLY A 1 -13.48 -8.46 5.79
CA GLY A 1 -14.45 -8.74 6.87
C GLY A 1 -14.98 -7.43 7.42
N THR A 2 -16.25 -7.36 7.83
CA THR A 2 -16.92 -6.09 8.18
C THR A 2 -17.40 -6.10 9.63
N LEU A 3 -17.16 -5.01 10.35
CA LEU A 3 -17.55 -4.84 11.75
C LEU A 3 -18.25 -3.50 11.97
N LEU A 4 -19.33 -3.49 12.75
CA LEU A 4 -20.02 -2.25 13.11
C LEU A 4 -19.11 -1.32 13.91
N ALA A 5 -19.11 -0.03 13.58
CA ALA A 5 -18.32 1.00 14.24
C ALA A 5 -18.60 1.04 15.75
N SER A 6 -19.86 0.86 16.13
CA SER A 6 -20.33 0.80 17.52
C SER A 6 -19.78 -0.39 18.31
N ARG A 7 -19.32 -1.45 17.62
CA ARG A 7 -18.81 -2.67 18.26
C ARG A 7 -17.30 -2.75 18.34
N ILE A 8 -16.56 -1.93 17.59
CA ILE A 8 -15.09 -2.04 17.54
C ILE A 8 -14.44 -2.01 18.93
N PHE A 9 -14.82 -1.07 19.78
CA PHE A 9 -14.25 -0.98 21.13
C PHE A 9 -14.67 -2.14 22.04
N ILE A 10 -15.88 -2.69 21.85
CA ILE A 10 -16.37 -3.83 22.64
C ILE A 10 -15.59 -5.09 22.25
N GLU A 11 -15.50 -5.35 20.95
CA GLU A 11 -14.78 -6.51 20.40
C GLU A 11 -13.27 -6.43 20.70
N LEU A 12 -12.65 -5.27 20.49
CA LEU A 12 -11.21 -5.10 20.76
C LEU A 12 -10.88 -5.28 22.23
N ARG A 13 -11.72 -4.76 23.15
CA ARG A 13 -11.53 -4.96 24.58
C ARG A 13 -11.65 -6.43 24.98
N SER A 14 -12.56 -7.17 24.33
CA SER A 14 -12.75 -8.60 24.56
C SER A 14 -11.61 -9.44 24.00
N TRP A 15 -11.07 -9.07 22.84
CA TRP A 15 -10.09 -9.87 22.11
C TRP A 15 -8.63 -9.54 22.46
N LYS A 16 -8.30 -8.25 22.57
CA LYS A 16 -6.96 -7.74 22.93
C LYS A 16 -7.06 -6.57 23.91
N PRO A 17 -7.35 -6.87 25.20
CA PRO A 17 -7.47 -5.83 26.22
C PRO A 17 -6.16 -5.04 26.43
N SER A 18 -4.99 -5.65 26.21
CA SER A 18 -3.69 -5.01 26.40
C SER A 18 -3.41 -3.85 25.43
N THR A 19 -4.03 -3.85 24.25
CA THR A 19 -3.85 -2.79 23.23
C THR A 19 -5.05 -1.83 23.18
N TYR A 20 -6.07 -2.05 24.01
CA TYR A 20 -7.32 -1.30 23.97
C TYR A 20 -7.13 0.20 24.25
N ASP A 21 -6.41 0.55 25.33
CA ASP A 21 -6.26 1.94 25.76
C ASP A 21 -5.37 2.76 24.82
N GLU A 22 -4.42 2.11 24.16
CA GLU A 22 -3.57 2.72 23.13
C GLU A 22 -4.40 3.00 21.87
N PHE A 23 -5.08 1.97 21.34
CA PHE A 23 -5.95 2.13 20.17
C PHE A 23 -7.04 3.18 20.40
N ARG A 24 -7.64 3.20 21.58
CA ARG A 24 -8.66 4.21 21.94
C ARG A 24 -8.07 5.62 21.89
N ARG A 25 -6.88 5.83 22.46
CA ARG A 25 -6.20 7.13 22.43
C ARG A 25 -5.85 7.57 21.01
N GLU A 26 -5.45 6.64 20.14
CA GLU A 26 -5.18 6.95 18.73
C GLU A 26 -6.46 7.35 17.97
N VAL A 27 -7.55 6.63 18.19
CA VAL A 27 -8.86 6.96 17.57
C VAL A 27 -9.36 8.32 18.06
N GLU A 28 -9.20 8.62 19.35
CA GLU A 28 -9.53 9.94 19.91
C GLU A 28 -8.65 11.04 19.31
N HIS A 29 -7.33 10.83 19.19
CA HIS A 29 -6.41 11.75 18.51
C HIS A 29 -6.73 11.96 17.03
N ALA A 30 -7.21 10.93 16.34
CA ALA A 30 -7.66 11.05 14.96
C ALA A 30 -8.95 11.85 14.82
N GLY A 31 -9.66 12.11 15.93
CA GLY A 31 -10.97 12.78 15.94
C GLY A 31 -12.12 11.82 15.64
N GLY A 32 -11.97 10.55 16.00
CA GLY A 32 -13.00 9.51 15.89
C GLY A 32 -12.66 8.40 14.89
N LEU A 33 -13.41 7.30 14.99
CA LEU A 33 -13.12 6.05 14.27
C LEU A 33 -13.17 6.22 12.74
N LYS A 34 -14.07 7.06 12.23
CA LYS A 34 -14.17 7.39 10.81
C LYS A 34 -12.90 8.05 10.29
N LYS A 35 -12.36 9.02 11.03
CA LYS A 35 -11.11 9.70 10.66
C LYS A 35 -9.91 8.79 10.82
N PHE A 36 -9.91 7.94 11.85
CA PHE A 36 -8.89 6.91 12.02
C PHE A 36 -8.85 5.94 10.83
N ALA A 37 -10.00 5.37 10.43
CA ALA A 37 -10.09 4.49 9.25
C ALA A 37 -9.63 5.20 7.97
N ALA A 38 -9.95 6.48 7.81
CA ALA A 38 -9.52 7.28 6.67
C ALA A 38 -8.00 7.52 6.61
N ARG A 39 -7.26 7.39 7.72
CA ARG A 39 -5.79 7.43 7.73
C ARG A 39 -5.15 6.17 7.17
N TYR A 40 -5.85 5.04 7.21
CA TYR A 40 -5.34 3.75 6.75
C TYR A 40 -6.25 3.15 5.68
N PRO A 41 -6.41 3.81 4.52
CA PRO A 41 -7.33 3.39 3.46
C PRO A 41 -6.94 2.06 2.81
N SER A 42 -5.66 1.67 2.92
CA SER A 42 -5.16 0.37 2.48
C SER A 42 -5.61 -0.79 3.38
N CYS A 43 -6.03 -0.48 4.62
CA CYS A 43 -6.45 -1.45 5.62
C CYS A 43 -7.96 -1.42 5.85
N PHE A 44 -8.56 -0.23 5.81
CA PHE A 44 -9.94 -0.01 6.22
C PHE A 44 -10.75 0.80 5.20
N VAL A 45 -12.00 0.41 5.02
CA VAL A 45 -13.03 1.16 4.31
C VAL A 45 -14.15 1.50 5.28
N TRP A 46 -14.53 2.78 5.33
CA TRP A 46 -15.73 3.20 6.05
C TRP A 46 -16.96 2.94 5.19
N VAL A 47 -17.89 2.15 5.71
CA VAL A 47 -19.16 1.85 5.07
C VAL A 47 -20.26 2.58 5.84
N SER A 48 -20.99 3.45 5.15
CA SER A 48 -22.13 4.18 5.71
C SER A 48 -23.28 4.11 4.72
N ASP A 49 -24.46 3.71 5.18
CA ASP A 49 -25.70 3.70 4.39
C ASP A 49 -26.57 4.94 4.69
N GLY A 50 -26.02 5.93 5.40
CA GLY A 50 -26.74 7.14 5.83
C GLY A 50 -27.67 6.95 7.03
N ASN A 51 -27.83 5.71 7.53
CA ASN A 51 -28.64 5.46 8.72
C ASN A 51 -27.79 5.59 9.99
N PRO A 52 -28.27 6.34 11.01
CA PRO A 52 -27.60 6.43 12.30
C PRO A 52 -27.36 5.05 12.92
N GLY A 53 -26.13 4.79 13.35
CA GLY A 53 -25.75 3.56 14.07
C GLY A 53 -25.47 2.34 13.19
N LYS A 54 -25.58 2.45 11.86
CA LYS A 54 -25.24 1.37 10.93
C LYS A 54 -23.87 1.51 10.27
N ASP A 55 -23.14 2.57 10.60
CA ASP A 55 -21.78 2.76 10.15
C ASP A 55 -20.91 1.56 10.55
N ALA A 56 -20.10 1.09 9.60
CA ALA A 56 -19.23 -0.06 9.75
C ALA A 56 -17.83 0.24 9.22
N VAL A 57 -16.85 -0.48 9.76
CA VAL A 57 -15.49 -0.55 9.22
C VAL A 57 -15.33 -1.91 8.56
N GLN A 58 -14.97 -1.89 7.28
CA GLN A 58 -14.64 -3.08 6.52
C GLN A 58 -13.12 -3.17 6.36
N LEU A 59 -12.56 -4.33 6.71
CA LEU A 59 -11.18 -4.66 6.40
C LEU A 59 -11.06 -4.93 4.89
N VAL A 60 -10.13 -4.23 4.26
CA VAL A 60 -9.74 -4.45 2.87
C VAL A 60 -9.15 -5.85 2.75
N THR A 61 -9.77 -6.73 1.96
CA THR A 61 -9.27 -8.10 1.75
C THR A 61 -8.11 -8.09 0.74
N GLU A 62 -7.22 -9.09 0.78
CA GLU A 62 -6.01 -9.08 -0.08
C GLU A 62 -6.28 -9.03 -1.59
N GLY A 63 -7.47 -9.47 -2.04
CA GLY A 63 -7.92 -9.33 -3.43
C GLY A 63 -8.56 -7.97 -3.76
N GLU A 64 -8.99 -7.22 -2.75
CA GLU A 64 -9.54 -5.87 -2.84
C GLU A 64 -8.59 -4.82 -2.27
N LYS A 65 -7.31 -5.17 -2.03
CA LYS A 65 -6.26 -4.20 -1.73
C LYS A 65 -6.36 -3.14 -2.81
N ALA A 66 -6.95 -2.00 -2.45
CA ALA A 66 -6.90 -0.80 -3.27
C ALA A 66 -5.44 -0.72 -3.69
N LYS A 67 -5.17 -0.76 -5.00
CA LYS A 67 -3.82 -0.63 -5.56
C LYS A 67 -3.16 0.43 -4.69
N SER A 68 -2.14 0.03 -3.94
CA SER A 68 -1.58 0.93 -2.94
C SER A 68 -1.16 2.19 -3.68
N HIS A 69 -1.19 3.36 -3.05
CA HIS A 69 -0.69 4.58 -3.70
C HIS A 69 0.73 4.39 -4.25
N LEU A 70 1.52 3.47 -3.66
CA LEU A 70 2.82 3.00 -4.18
C LEU A 70 2.70 2.21 -5.50
N ASP A 71 1.68 1.36 -5.66
CA ASP A 71 1.41 0.67 -6.93
C ASP A 71 0.94 1.65 -8.01
N ALA A 72 0.09 2.61 -7.65
CA ALA A 72 -0.30 3.69 -8.57
C ALA A 72 0.91 4.54 -8.98
N LEU A 73 1.81 4.83 -8.03
CA LEU A 73 3.06 5.54 -8.27
C LEU A 73 4.01 4.76 -9.19
N GLU A 74 4.15 3.46 -8.94
CA GLU A 74 4.92 2.56 -9.79
C GLU A 74 4.36 2.48 -11.21
N GLU A 75 3.04 2.39 -11.37
CA GLU A 75 2.37 2.41 -12.68
C GLU A 75 2.62 3.71 -13.44
N VAL A 76 2.52 4.87 -12.77
CA VAL A 76 2.82 6.17 -13.37
C VAL A 76 4.27 6.24 -13.84
N ILE A 77 5.22 5.84 -13.00
CA ILE A 77 6.65 5.89 -13.38
C ILE A 77 6.94 4.91 -14.52
N ARG A 78 6.36 3.71 -14.51
CA ARG A 78 6.47 2.74 -15.61
C ARG A 78 5.86 3.27 -16.91
N TRP A 79 4.73 3.95 -16.84
CA TRP A 79 4.08 4.59 -17.99
C TRP A 79 5.00 5.64 -18.65
N HIS A 80 5.80 6.35 -17.85
CA HIS A 80 6.82 7.30 -18.32
C HIS A 80 8.17 6.67 -18.68
N GLY A 81 8.22 5.35 -18.92
CA GLY A 81 9.44 4.64 -19.34
C GLY A 81 10.31 4.16 -18.18
N GLY A 82 9.75 4.03 -16.98
CA GLY A 82 10.44 3.51 -15.79
C GLY A 82 11.22 4.55 -15.00
N ALA A 83 11.22 5.81 -15.44
CA ALA A 83 11.82 6.96 -14.76
C ALA A 83 10.92 8.18 -14.89
N LEU A 84 10.81 8.99 -13.83
CA LEU A 84 10.06 10.24 -13.86
C LEU A 84 10.77 11.34 -13.06
N LEU A 85 10.76 12.56 -13.59
CA LEU A 85 11.27 13.73 -12.89
C LEU A 85 10.51 13.94 -11.57
N ALA A 86 11.24 14.09 -10.47
CA ALA A 86 10.65 14.30 -9.14
C ALA A 86 9.73 15.54 -9.11
N SER A 87 10.09 16.59 -9.87
CA SER A 87 9.31 17.81 -10.01
C SER A 87 7.95 17.63 -10.70
N LYS A 88 7.81 16.59 -11.55
CA LYS A 88 6.56 16.30 -12.28
C LYS A 88 5.69 15.27 -11.57
N LEU A 89 6.28 14.48 -10.67
CA LEU A 89 5.65 13.33 -10.03
C LEU A 89 4.27 13.63 -9.42
N LEU A 90 4.15 14.72 -8.64
CA LEU A 90 2.86 15.10 -8.03
C LEU A 90 1.80 15.48 -9.05
N GLN A 91 2.20 16.17 -10.12
CA GLN A 91 1.29 16.57 -11.20
C GLN A 91 0.82 15.34 -11.99
N GLU A 92 1.72 14.41 -12.30
CA GLU A 92 1.41 13.17 -13.01
C GLU A 92 0.51 12.26 -12.16
N MET A 93 0.83 12.08 -10.87
CA MET A 93 -0.01 11.32 -9.95
C MET A 93 -1.42 11.88 -9.85
N LYS A 94 -1.57 13.21 -9.78
CA LYS A 94 -2.88 13.87 -9.72
C LYS A 94 -3.70 13.65 -10.99
N GLN A 95 -3.06 13.65 -12.17
CA GLN A 95 -3.71 13.37 -13.44
C GLN A 95 -4.09 11.90 -13.58
N TRP A 96 -3.23 11.00 -13.08
CA TRP A 96 -3.46 9.56 -13.14
C TRP A 96 -4.59 9.11 -12.22
N ASN A 97 -4.52 9.51 -10.95
CA ASN A 97 -5.53 9.18 -9.95
C ASN A 97 -5.55 10.24 -8.85
N ARG A 98 -6.55 11.12 -8.92
CA ARG A 98 -6.72 12.21 -7.96
C ARG A 98 -6.82 11.74 -6.51
N LYS A 99 -7.50 10.62 -6.25
CA LYS A 99 -7.69 10.08 -4.90
C LYS A 99 -6.38 9.57 -4.32
N GLU A 100 -5.64 8.76 -5.08
CA GLU A 100 -4.32 8.25 -4.64
C GLU A 100 -3.27 9.37 -4.52
N SER A 101 -3.38 10.42 -5.33
CA SER A 101 -2.52 11.61 -5.21
C SER A 101 -2.70 12.37 -3.90
N GLU A 102 -3.91 12.39 -3.32
CA GLU A 102 -4.15 13.05 -2.03
C GLU A 102 -3.51 12.26 -0.88
N TYR A 103 -3.58 10.93 -0.92
CA TYR A 103 -2.89 10.06 0.04
C TYR A 103 -1.38 10.17 -0.06
N PHE A 104 -0.86 10.10 -1.29
CA PHE A 104 0.56 10.28 -1.55
C PHE A 104 1.06 11.61 -0.97
N ARG A 105 0.29 12.69 -1.10
CA ARG A 105 0.66 13.99 -0.53
C ARG A 105 0.71 13.98 1.00
N ALA A 106 -0.25 13.35 1.67
CA ALA A 106 -0.24 13.22 3.13
C ALA A 106 1.01 12.46 3.63
N GLU A 107 1.38 11.38 2.94
CA GLU A 107 2.59 10.62 3.23
C GLU A 107 3.88 11.43 2.98
N LEU A 108 3.90 12.29 1.94
CA LEU A 108 5.04 13.18 1.72
C LEU A 108 5.20 14.21 2.84
N ASP A 109 4.10 14.75 3.34
CA ASP A 109 4.12 15.70 4.45
C ASP A 109 4.66 15.02 5.73
N GLU A 110 4.25 13.77 5.99
CA GLU A 110 4.78 12.97 7.11
C GLU A 110 6.25 12.56 6.93
N ALA A 111 6.66 12.23 5.70
CA ALA A 111 8.03 11.89 5.39
C ALA A 111 8.98 13.09 5.42
N GLY A 112 8.45 14.31 5.31
CA GLY A 112 9.23 15.54 5.16
C GLY A 112 9.78 15.74 3.74
N GLY A 113 9.05 15.26 2.73
CA GLY A 113 9.31 15.48 1.30
C GLY A 113 9.63 14.22 0.49
N LEU A 114 9.65 14.39 -0.84
CA LEU A 114 9.82 13.32 -1.83
C LEU A 114 11.05 12.45 -1.59
N LYS A 115 12.21 13.07 -1.39
CA LYS A 115 13.48 12.36 -1.22
C LYS A 115 13.49 11.45 0.00
N LYS A 116 12.92 11.93 1.12
CA LYS A 116 12.80 11.14 2.35
C LYS A 116 11.75 10.04 2.22
N PHE A 117 10.66 10.31 1.51
CA PHE A 117 9.65 9.30 1.22
C PHE A 117 10.23 8.13 0.42
N PHE A 118 10.92 8.38 -0.70
CA PHE A 118 11.50 7.30 -1.49
C PHE A 118 12.63 6.57 -0.77
N ALA A 119 13.38 7.25 0.11
CA ALA A 119 14.37 6.60 0.97
C ALA A 119 13.77 5.56 1.94
N ARG A 120 12.45 5.62 2.22
CA ARG A 120 11.72 4.60 3.02
C ARG A 120 11.32 3.37 2.19
N HIS A 121 11.41 3.44 0.86
CA HIS A 121 11.01 2.38 -0.07
C HIS A 121 12.14 2.01 -1.06
N PRO A 122 13.36 1.71 -0.57
CA PRO A 122 14.52 1.43 -1.43
C PRO A 122 14.42 0.09 -2.18
N ASP A 123 13.47 -0.76 -1.80
CA ASP A 123 13.16 -2.02 -2.46
C ASP A 123 12.33 -1.84 -3.74
N ARG A 124 11.68 -0.68 -3.90
CA ARG A 124 10.78 -0.39 -5.03
C ARG A 124 11.26 0.76 -5.90
N PHE A 125 11.88 1.77 -5.29
CA PHE A 125 12.21 3.01 -5.98
C PHE A 125 13.67 3.40 -5.75
N GLU A 126 14.26 3.98 -6.79
CA GLU A 126 15.60 4.54 -6.76
C GLU A 126 15.53 6.05 -7.03
N TRP A 127 16.12 6.85 -6.15
CA TRP A 127 16.30 8.28 -6.37
C TRP A 127 17.63 8.53 -7.07
N VAL A 128 17.58 9.06 -8.29
CA VAL A 128 18.78 9.27 -9.11
C VAL A 128 18.91 10.72 -9.53
N LEU A 129 20.15 11.15 -9.71
CA LEU A 129 20.46 12.45 -10.31
C LEU A 129 20.67 12.23 -11.81
N GLY A 130 19.83 12.85 -12.63
CA GLY A 130 19.90 12.79 -14.08
C GLY A 130 21.24 13.33 -14.58
N ALA A 131 22.07 12.43 -15.13
CA ALA A 131 23.47 12.70 -15.49
C ALA A 131 23.65 13.86 -16.49
N SER A 132 22.63 14.17 -17.31
CA SER A 132 22.69 15.18 -18.36
C SER A 132 22.09 16.54 -17.99
N THR A 133 21.27 16.61 -16.95
CA THR A 133 20.51 17.84 -16.60
C THR A 133 20.70 18.29 -15.15
N GLY A 134 21.30 17.45 -14.30
CA GLY A 134 21.34 17.68 -12.85
C GLY A 134 19.96 17.58 -12.17
N SER A 135 18.93 17.12 -12.90
CA SER A 135 17.58 17.02 -12.38
C SER A 135 17.40 15.74 -11.56
N GLU A 136 16.68 15.82 -10.44
CA GLU A 136 16.36 14.64 -9.64
C GLU A 136 15.20 13.85 -10.29
N GLU A 137 15.42 12.56 -10.47
CA GLU A 137 14.47 11.59 -11.04
C GLU A 137 14.23 10.47 -10.03
N VAL A 138 13.06 9.84 -10.13
CA VAL A 138 12.77 8.59 -9.46
C VAL A 138 12.56 7.49 -10.47
N ARG A 139 13.10 6.31 -10.20
CA ARG A 139 12.99 5.11 -11.03
C ARG A 139 12.34 3.97 -10.27
N VAL A 140 11.65 3.11 -10.99
CA VAL A 140 11.17 1.85 -10.44
C VAL A 140 12.30 0.83 -10.54
N ILE A 141 12.63 0.19 -9.42
CA ILE A 141 13.61 -0.90 -9.39
C ILE A 141 12.90 -2.15 -9.88
N HIS A 142 13.34 -2.69 -11.01
CA HIS A 142 12.85 -3.95 -11.54
C HIS A 142 13.29 -5.08 -10.59
N GLN A 143 12.42 -5.54 -9.69
CA GLN A 143 12.54 -6.91 -9.23
C GLN A 143 12.07 -7.80 -10.38
N GLN A 144 13.02 -8.34 -11.15
CA GLN A 144 12.76 -9.59 -11.86
C GLN A 144 12.30 -10.60 -10.80
N ARG A 145 10.99 -10.87 -10.74
CA ARG A 145 10.54 -12.12 -10.12
C ARG A 145 11.07 -13.22 -11.02
N SER A 146 12.17 -13.82 -10.57
CA SER A 146 12.68 -15.10 -11.06
C SER A 146 11.50 -16.05 -11.20
N SER A 147 11.11 -16.29 -12.44
CA SER A 147 10.31 -17.45 -12.81
C SER A 147 11.26 -18.65 -12.70
N GLN A 148 11.42 -19.16 -11.49
CA GLN A 148 11.92 -20.51 -11.25
C GLN A 148 10.64 -21.34 -11.08
N GLN A 149 9.93 -21.69 -12.15
CA GLN A 149 10.20 -22.86 -12.98
C GLN A 149 10.77 -24.01 -12.14
N ASP A 150 9.89 -24.61 -11.33
CA ASP A 150 10.07 -25.96 -10.82
C ASP A 150 10.14 -26.92 -12.01
N HIS A 151 11.36 -27.07 -12.55
CA HIS A 151 11.74 -28.29 -13.26
C HIS A 151 11.84 -29.41 -12.22
N ALA A 152 10.72 -30.05 -11.92
CA ALA A 152 10.72 -31.39 -11.35
C ALA A 152 11.18 -32.36 -12.45
N GLY A 153 12.50 -32.51 -12.59
CA GLY A 153 13.12 -33.65 -13.24
C GLY A 153 13.12 -34.86 -12.31
N GLY A 154 12.68 -36.00 -12.84
CA GLY A 154 12.87 -37.33 -12.30
C GLY A 154 12.30 -38.30 -13.34
N ALA A 155 13.07 -38.71 -14.35
CA ALA A 155 13.90 -39.91 -14.30
C ALA A 155 13.07 -41.08 -13.71
N GLY A 156 12.53 -42.02 -14.49
CA GLY A 156 13.22 -42.76 -15.53
C GLY A 156 14.06 -43.85 -14.89
N GLU A 157 13.41 -44.81 -14.21
CA GLU A 157 14.04 -46.09 -13.85
C GLU A 157 13.26 -47.24 -14.49
N ASP A 158 13.90 -47.72 -15.54
CA ASP A 158 13.72 -48.95 -16.28
C ASP A 158 13.90 -50.15 -15.34
N VAL A 159 12.83 -50.93 -15.11
CA VAL A 159 12.93 -52.19 -14.37
C VAL A 159 13.16 -53.30 -15.38
N GLY A 160 14.43 -53.68 -15.50
CA GLY A 160 14.92 -54.79 -16.30
C GLY A 160 14.28 -56.13 -15.94
N GLN A 161 14.03 -56.92 -16.98
CA GLN A 161 13.58 -58.31 -16.92
C GLN A 161 14.67 -59.22 -16.35
N TYR A 162 14.30 -60.12 -15.45
CA TYR A 162 15.12 -61.28 -15.09
C TYR A 162 14.74 -62.47 -15.99
N GLN A 163 15.72 -62.99 -16.72
CA GLN A 163 15.80 -64.40 -17.14
C GLN A 163 16.58 -65.18 -16.09
#